data_AF-A0A0V1BT87-F1
#
_entry.id   AF-A0A0V1BT87-F1
#
_cell.length_a   1.000
_cell.length_b   1.000
_cell.length_c   1.000
_cell.angle_alpha   90.00
_cell.angle_beta   90.00
_cell.angle_gamma   90.00
#
_symmetry.space_group_name_H-M   'P 1'
#
loop_
_entity.id
_entity.type
_entity.pdbx_description
1 polymer ?
#
loop_
_entity_poly.entity_id
_entity_poly.type
_entity_poly.pdbx_seq_one_letter_code
_entity_poly.pdbx_strand_id
1 'polypeptide(L)'
;LALCSALRNICSLSRSCEVLIKMSILDIHARQIFDSRGNPTVEVDLRTNRGIFRAAVPSGASTGIHEALELRDGDKSQYMGKGVSKAVKNINEVIAPSLIAKNFEVTEQSLIDNFMLSLDGTENKSVLGANAILGVSLAVCKAGAVHKGVSLYRYIADLAGVDKVIMPVPAFNVINGGSHAGNKLAMQEFMLLPIGASNFKEAMRMGSEVYHHLKNCIKARYGLDATAVGDEGGFAPNIQDNKEALELLKEAIGKAGYEGKVKIGMDIAASEFYKSKEKLYDLDFKNPESNAKDWKNGEQMLELYKDFVTNYPIVSIEDGYDQDDWDNWAKMCSELKIQIVGDDLTCTNPKRIQQAIDKKACNTLLLKVNQIGSVTESIQACQLSRKNGWGVMVSHRSGETEDTFIADLVVGLATGQIKTGAPCRSERLAKYNQLLRIEEELERQGIAKYAGENFHNPQ
;
A
#
# COMPACT_ATOMS: atom_id res chain seq x y z
N LEU A 1 -60.17 19.04 14.74
CA LEU A 1 -59.78 17.82 14.01
C LEU A 1 -59.26 18.10 12.59
N ALA A 2 -59.89 18.98 11.79
CA ALA A 2 -59.40 19.34 10.45
C ALA A 2 -58.07 20.14 10.41
N LEU A 3 -57.76 20.96 11.44
CA LEU A 3 -56.47 21.68 11.50
C LEU A 3 -55.26 20.77 11.80
N CYS A 4 -55.47 19.62 12.46
CA CYS A 4 -54.37 18.70 12.79
C CYS A 4 -53.93 17.84 11.59
N SER A 5 -54.79 17.61 10.58
CA SER A 5 -54.37 16.88 9.38
C SER A 5 -53.58 17.77 8.42
N ALA A 6 -53.86 19.07 8.37
CA ALA A 6 -53.11 20.02 7.57
C ALA A 6 -51.66 20.20 8.09
N LEU A 7 -51.46 20.25 9.41
CA LEU A 7 -50.13 20.34 10.02
C LEU A 7 -49.31 19.05 9.87
N ARG A 8 -49.94 17.87 9.83
CA ARG A 8 -49.25 16.61 9.53
C ARG A 8 -48.77 16.52 8.08
N ASN A 9 -49.52 17.09 7.13
CA ASN A 9 -49.08 17.16 5.74
C ASN A 9 -47.93 18.15 5.51
N ILE A 10 -47.85 19.25 6.28
CA ILE A 10 -46.71 20.19 6.22
C ILE A 10 -45.45 19.55 6.83
N CYS A 11 -45.58 18.76 7.90
CA CYS A 11 -44.46 18.02 8.50
C CYS A 11 -44.01 16.81 7.66
N SER A 12 -44.89 16.21 6.85
CA SER A 12 -44.50 15.13 5.92
C SER A 12 -43.85 15.67 4.65
N LEU A 13 -44.21 16.89 4.22
CA LEU A 13 -43.56 17.58 3.09
C LEU A 13 -42.16 18.12 3.42
N SER A 14 -41.85 18.38 4.70
CA SER A 14 -40.52 18.83 5.12
C SER A 14 -39.49 17.70 5.29
N ARG A 15 -39.90 16.43 5.17
CA ARG A 15 -38.99 15.26 5.20
C ARG A 15 -38.66 14.71 3.81
N SER A 16 -39.31 15.19 2.77
CA SER A 16 -39.16 14.69 1.39
C SER A 16 -38.66 15.77 0.42
N CYS A 17 -37.99 16.80 0.93
CA CYS A 17 -37.36 17.86 0.14
C CYS A 17 -35.94 18.15 0.63
N GLU A 18 -35.15 17.11 0.90
CA GLU A 18 -33.74 17.21 0.57
C GLU A 18 -33.68 17.18 -0.96
N VAL A 19 -33.80 18.35 -1.58
CA VAL A 19 -33.16 18.55 -2.88
C VAL A 19 -31.72 18.09 -2.65
N LEU A 20 -31.31 16.98 -3.26
CA LEU A 20 -29.91 16.57 -3.32
C LEU A 20 -29.18 17.73 -4.00
N ILE A 21 -28.73 18.69 -3.20
CA ILE A 21 -27.93 19.80 -3.69
C ILE A 21 -26.64 19.14 -4.16
N LYS A 22 -26.50 19.07 -5.48
CA LYS A 22 -25.27 18.64 -6.16
C LYS A 22 -24.08 19.26 -5.44
N MET A 23 -23.24 18.44 -4.80
CA MET A 23 -22.07 18.95 -4.10
C MET A 23 -20.92 19.09 -5.07
N SER A 24 -20.81 20.30 -5.62
CA SER A 24 -19.74 20.69 -6.51
C SER A 24 -18.47 21.05 -5.76
N ILE A 25 -17.36 20.96 -6.48
CA ILE A 25 -16.05 21.42 -6.06
C ILE A 25 -16.05 22.96 -6.08
N LEU A 26 -15.80 23.59 -4.93
CA LEU A 26 -15.75 25.06 -4.82
C LEU A 26 -14.34 25.61 -5.01
N ASP A 27 -13.33 24.85 -4.57
CA ASP A 27 -11.92 25.24 -4.65
C ASP A 27 -11.03 24.00 -4.52
N ILE A 28 -9.86 24.04 -5.14
CA ILE A 28 -8.79 23.05 -4.97
C ILE A 28 -7.48 23.81 -4.84
N HIS A 29 -6.73 23.52 -3.77
CA HIS A 29 -5.43 24.11 -3.54
C HIS A 29 -4.42 23.03 -3.15
N ALA A 30 -3.32 22.97 -3.89
CA ALA A 30 -2.20 22.10 -3.62
C ALA A 30 -1.01 22.86 -3.04
N ARG A 31 -0.23 22.15 -2.23
CA ARG A 31 1.02 22.64 -1.62
C ARG A 31 2.07 21.54 -1.57
N GLN A 32 3.31 21.96 -1.36
CA GLN A 32 4.42 21.07 -1.05
C GLN A 32 4.50 20.86 0.47
N ILE A 33 4.57 19.59 0.89
CA ILE A 33 4.89 19.17 2.27
C ILE A 33 6.11 18.25 2.26
N PHE A 34 6.47 17.65 3.38
CA PHE A 34 7.57 16.69 3.49
C PHE A 34 7.06 15.29 3.83
N ASP A 35 7.61 14.26 3.17
CA ASP A 35 7.40 12.86 3.49
C ASP A 35 8.21 12.42 4.73
N SER A 36 8.03 11.17 5.14
CA SER A 36 8.68 10.55 6.29
C SER A 36 10.21 10.47 6.21
N ARG A 37 10.79 10.72 5.03
CA ARG A 37 12.23 10.75 4.77
C ARG A 37 12.77 12.18 4.60
N GLY A 38 11.91 13.19 4.78
CA GLY A 38 12.27 14.59 4.61
C GLY A 38 12.41 15.02 3.15
N ASN A 39 11.84 14.28 2.19
CA ASN A 39 11.76 14.71 0.80
C ASN A 39 10.43 15.44 0.55
N PRO A 40 10.39 16.42 -0.37
CA PRO A 40 9.14 17.06 -0.76
C PRO A 40 8.09 16.07 -1.29
N THR A 41 6.81 16.32 -1.03
CA THR A 41 5.68 15.64 -1.69
C THR A 41 4.47 16.56 -1.80
N VAL A 42 3.43 16.13 -2.53
CA VAL A 42 2.22 16.89 -2.83
C VAL A 42 1.15 16.64 -1.76
N GLU A 43 0.52 17.72 -1.29
CA GLU A 43 -0.72 17.69 -0.50
C GLU A 43 -1.78 18.56 -1.19
N VAL A 44 -3.03 18.11 -1.18
CA VAL A 44 -4.17 18.78 -1.80
C VAL A 44 -5.28 19.00 -0.78
N ASP A 45 -5.78 20.23 -0.71
CA ASP A 45 -7.04 20.59 -0.07
C ASP A 45 -8.11 20.79 -1.13
N LEU A 46 -9.21 20.05 -1.04
CA LEU A 46 -10.42 20.24 -1.83
C LEU A 46 -11.52 20.81 -0.95
N ARG A 47 -12.13 21.92 -1.35
CA ARG A 47 -13.21 22.56 -0.60
C ARG A 47 -14.57 22.33 -1.27
N THR A 48 -15.56 21.99 -0.45
CA THR A 48 -16.99 22.01 -0.80
C THR A 48 -17.75 22.86 0.21
N ASN A 49 -19.08 22.93 0.10
CA ASN A 49 -19.93 23.54 1.13
C ASN A 49 -19.94 22.77 2.46
N ARG A 50 -19.41 21.53 2.51
CA ARG A 50 -19.29 20.70 3.73
C ARG A 50 -17.93 20.76 4.41
N GLY A 51 -17.00 21.57 3.90
CA GLY A 51 -15.68 21.76 4.51
C GLY A 51 -14.53 21.51 3.54
N ILE A 52 -13.35 21.28 4.12
CA ILE A 52 -12.09 21.04 3.42
C ILE A 52 -11.70 19.56 3.61
N PHE A 53 -11.35 18.91 2.51
CA PHE A 53 -10.90 17.53 2.47
C PHE A 53 -9.46 17.50 1.99
N ARG A 54 -8.59 16.95 2.82
CA ARG A 54 -7.14 16.97 2.61
C ARG A 54 -6.63 15.59 2.25
N ALA A 55 -5.74 15.50 1.27
CA ALA A 55 -5.00 14.28 0.99
C ALA A 55 -3.54 14.57 0.63
N ALA A 56 -2.63 13.72 1.12
CA ALA A 56 -1.22 13.77 0.77
C ALA A 56 -0.77 12.51 0.03
N VAL A 57 0.23 12.65 -0.84
CA VAL A 57 0.68 11.59 -1.75
C VAL A 57 1.99 10.98 -1.25
N PRO A 58 2.11 9.64 -1.16
CA PRO A 58 3.37 8.98 -0.80
C PRO A 58 4.34 8.89 -2.00
N SER A 59 5.60 8.57 -1.74
CA SER A 59 6.67 8.40 -2.74
C SER A 59 7.51 7.14 -2.46
N GLY A 60 7.97 6.47 -3.52
CA GLY A 60 8.82 5.26 -3.44
C GLY A 60 10.31 5.53 -3.23
N ALA A 61 11.09 4.48 -2.94
CA ALA A 61 12.56 4.47 -3.01
C ALA A 61 13.00 3.65 -4.22
N SER A 62 12.60 2.38 -4.23
CA SER A 62 12.62 1.49 -5.38
C SER A 62 11.34 1.73 -6.20
N THR A 63 11.51 2.06 -7.47
CA THR A 63 10.41 2.34 -8.40
C THR A 63 10.55 1.41 -9.60
N GLY A 64 9.54 0.58 -9.82
CA GLY A 64 9.46 -0.24 -11.03
C GLY A 64 9.46 0.63 -12.28
N ILE A 65 10.03 0.13 -13.38
CA ILE A 65 10.21 0.92 -14.62
C ILE A 65 8.88 1.21 -15.33
N HIS A 66 7.79 0.58 -14.89
CA HIS A 66 6.46 0.68 -15.47
C HIS A 66 5.45 1.45 -14.60
N GLU A 67 5.90 2.07 -13.50
CA GLU A 67 5.05 2.94 -12.67
C GLU A 67 4.60 4.20 -13.44
N ALA A 68 3.45 4.74 -13.07
CA ALA A 68 3.06 6.09 -13.47
C ALA A 68 4.07 7.12 -12.94
N LEU A 69 4.30 8.18 -13.72
CA LEU A 69 5.41 9.10 -13.45
C LEU A 69 5.13 10.01 -12.25
N GLU A 70 5.96 9.91 -11.21
CA GLU A 70 6.03 10.94 -10.17
C GLU A 70 6.75 12.19 -10.72
N LEU A 71 6.04 13.31 -10.88
CA LEU A 71 6.61 14.53 -11.45
C LEU A 71 7.42 15.29 -10.39
N ARG A 72 8.74 15.34 -10.61
CA ARG A 72 9.73 16.09 -9.81
C ARG A 72 10.27 17.30 -10.57
N ASP A 73 10.79 18.27 -9.83
CA ASP A 73 11.30 19.52 -10.38
C ASP A 73 12.64 19.34 -11.12
N GLY A 74 13.51 18.44 -10.63
CA GLY A 74 14.83 18.18 -11.21
C GLY A 74 15.86 19.29 -10.96
N ASP A 75 15.51 20.35 -10.22
CA ASP A 75 16.43 21.42 -9.84
C ASP A 75 17.39 20.95 -8.75
N LYS A 76 18.62 20.58 -9.12
CA LYS A 76 19.64 20.10 -8.18
C LYS A 76 20.01 21.12 -7.11
N SER A 77 19.73 22.41 -7.30
CA SER A 77 20.01 23.45 -6.31
C SER A 77 19.00 23.47 -5.16
N GLN A 78 17.83 22.85 -5.33
CA GLN A 78 16.76 22.81 -4.35
C GLN A 78 16.34 21.36 -4.05
N TYR A 79 16.33 21.00 -2.76
CA TYR A 79 15.89 19.67 -2.31
C TYR A 79 16.55 18.50 -3.08
N MET A 80 17.79 18.69 -3.53
CA MET A 80 18.53 17.72 -4.34
C MET A 80 17.78 17.28 -5.62
N GLY A 81 17.00 18.17 -6.25
CA GLY A 81 16.20 17.87 -7.43
C GLY A 81 14.84 17.26 -7.15
N LYS A 82 14.49 17.02 -5.88
CA LYS A 82 13.25 16.34 -5.46
C LYS A 82 12.09 17.29 -5.15
N GLY A 83 12.19 18.58 -5.48
CA GLY A 83 11.04 19.49 -5.38
C GLY A 83 9.83 19.00 -6.18
N VAL A 84 8.63 19.42 -5.79
CA VAL A 84 7.36 19.07 -6.47
C VAL A 84 6.56 20.31 -6.90
N SER A 85 7.23 21.45 -7.05
CA SER A 85 6.57 22.71 -7.43
C SER A 85 5.88 22.62 -8.79
N LYS A 86 6.40 21.85 -9.75
CA LYS A 86 5.73 21.58 -11.04
C LYS A 86 4.40 20.85 -10.86
N ALA A 87 4.35 19.78 -10.06
CA ALA A 87 3.13 19.03 -9.78
C ALA A 87 2.09 19.90 -9.04
N VAL A 88 2.53 20.68 -8.05
CA VAL A 88 1.69 21.64 -7.33
C VAL A 88 1.11 22.69 -8.29
N LYS A 89 1.93 23.22 -9.20
CA LYS A 89 1.51 24.17 -10.23
C LYS A 89 0.47 23.56 -11.17
N ASN A 90 0.69 22.33 -11.64
CA ASN A 90 -0.26 21.61 -12.47
C ASN A 90 -1.63 21.45 -11.79
N ILE A 91 -1.66 21.18 -10.48
CA ILE A 91 -2.92 21.13 -9.74
C ILE A 91 -3.59 22.50 -9.70
N ASN A 92 -2.88 23.52 -9.24
CA ASN A 92 -3.44 24.85 -8.98
C ASN A 92 -3.86 25.59 -10.26
N GLU A 93 -3.09 25.46 -11.35
CA GLU A 93 -3.30 26.25 -12.57
C GLU A 93 -4.02 25.48 -13.69
N VAL A 94 -4.06 24.14 -13.63
CA VAL A 94 -4.64 23.32 -14.70
C VAL A 94 -5.78 22.45 -14.18
N ILE A 95 -5.54 21.57 -13.21
CA ILE A 95 -6.55 20.62 -12.73
C ILE A 95 -7.70 21.33 -12.01
N ALA A 96 -7.38 22.19 -11.05
CA ALA A 96 -8.34 22.92 -10.23
C ALA A 96 -9.35 23.73 -11.07
N PRO A 97 -8.93 24.66 -11.96
CA PRO A 97 -9.88 25.41 -12.77
C PRO A 97 -10.68 24.50 -13.72
N SER A 98 -10.07 23.44 -14.25
CA SER A 98 -10.74 22.51 -15.16
C SER A 98 -11.86 21.72 -14.47
N LEU A 99 -11.62 21.20 -13.26
CA LEU A 99 -12.62 20.45 -12.49
C LEU A 99 -13.77 21.35 -12.00
N ILE A 100 -13.45 22.56 -11.52
CA ILE A 100 -14.46 23.53 -11.09
C ILE A 100 -15.34 23.93 -12.27
N ALA A 101 -14.75 24.19 -13.45
CA ALA A 101 -15.50 24.55 -14.66
C ALA A 101 -16.41 23.41 -15.16
N LYS A 102 -15.99 22.14 -15.02
CA LYS A 102 -16.84 20.98 -15.33
C LYS A 102 -17.99 20.82 -14.36
N ASN A 103 -17.86 21.35 -13.14
CA ASN A 103 -18.89 21.31 -12.12
C ASN A 103 -19.38 19.88 -11.85
N PHE A 104 -18.45 18.92 -11.74
CA PHE A 104 -18.78 17.54 -11.36
C PHE A 104 -19.29 17.47 -9.93
N GLU A 105 -20.13 16.48 -9.63
CA GLU A 105 -20.45 16.13 -8.25
C GLU A 105 -19.31 15.30 -7.66
N VAL A 106 -18.87 15.59 -6.44
CA VAL A 106 -17.71 14.88 -5.85
C VAL A 106 -17.94 13.38 -5.62
N THR A 107 -19.19 12.91 -5.73
CA THR A 107 -19.48 11.46 -5.71
C THR A 107 -19.26 10.76 -7.04
N GLU A 108 -19.00 11.51 -8.11
CA GLU A 108 -18.71 10.98 -9.45
C GLU A 108 -17.22 10.64 -9.60
N GLN A 109 -16.67 9.88 -8.64
CA GLN A 109 -15.22 9.57 -8.54
C GLN A 109 -14.63 9.14 -9.90
N SER A 110 -15.26 8.18 -10.58
CA SER A 110 -14.77 7.67 -11.86
C SER A 110 -14.87 8.70 -13.00
N LEU A 111 -15.87 9.59 -13.00
CA LEU A 111 -15.94 10.65 -14.02
C LEU A 111 -14.83 11.68 -13.79
N ILE A 112 -14.59 12.06 -12.54
CA ILE A 112 -13.55 13.02 -12.16
C ILE A 112 -12.15 12.45 -12.46
N ASP A 113 -11.87 11.23 -12.04
CA ASP A 113 -10.60 10.55 -12.33
C ASP A 113 -10.37 10.45 -13.84
N ASN A 114 -11.34 9.90 -14.61
CA ASN A 114 -11.21 9.77 -16.06
C ASN A 114 -11.06 11.12 -16.78
N PHE A 115 -11.68 12.19 -16.26
CA PHE A 115 -11.48 13.52 -16.78
C PHE A 115 -10.03 14.00 -16.56
N MET A 116 -9.46 13.81 -15.38
CA MET A 116 -8.05 14.16 -15.12
C MET A 116 -7.08 13.33 -15.98
N LEU A 117 -7.36 12.04 -16.19
CA LEU A 117 -6.60 11.19 -17.11
C LEU A 117 -6.65 11.71 -18.55
N SER A 118 -7.83 12.12 -19.00
CA SER A 118 -8.02 12.70 -20.35
C SER A 118 -7.36 14.07 -20.48
N LEU A 119 -7.32 14.85 -19.40
CA LEU A 119 -6.66 16.15 -19.33
C LEU A 119 -5.14 16.03 -19.40
N ASP A 120 -4.57 14.99 -18.79
CA ASP A 120 -3.15 14.64 -18.93
C ASP A 120 -2.84 14.14 -20.35
N GLY A 121 -3.65 13.21 -20.85
CA GLY A 121 -3.56 12.70 -22.22
C GLY A 121 -2.39 11.74 -22.49
N THR A 122 -1.64 11.32 -21.47
CA THR A 122 -0.54 10.36 -21.62
C THR A 122 -0.79 9.06 -20.86
N GLU A 123 -0.17 7.97 -21.32
CA GLU A 123 -0.34 6.64 -20.71
C GLU A 123 0.19 6.58 -19.27
N ASN A 124 1.30 7.26 -18.99
CA ASN A 124 2.00 7.21 -17.71
C ASN A 124 1.80 8.48 -16.86
N LYS A 125 0.82 9.32 -17.18
CA LYS A 125 0.50 10.55 -16.43
C LYS A 125 1.66 11.54 -16.39
N SER A 126 2.47 11.61 -17.45
CA SER A 126 3.74 12.34 -17.46
C SER A 126 3.61 13.85 -17.67
N VAL A 127 2.45 14.34 -18.10
CA VAL A 127 2.23 15.78 -18.32
C VAL A 127 1.87 16.47 -17.01
N LEU A 128 0.86 15.95 -16.31
CA LEU A 128 0.39 16.49 -15.04
C LEU A 128 1.18 15.93 -13.85
N GLY A 129 1.63 14.68 -13.94
CA GLY A 129 2.24 13.92 -12.86
C GLY A 129 1.23 13.02 -12.15
N ALA A 130 1.57 11.76 -11.93
CA ALA A 130 0.74 10.82 -11.17
C ALA A 130 0.51 11.30 -9.73
N ASN A 131 1.51 11.95 -9.14
CA ASN A 131 1.40 12.60 -7.83
C ASN A 131 0.43 13.79 -7.82
N ALA A 132 0.30 14.52 -8.93
CA ALA A 132 -0.69 15.60 -9.04
C ALA A 132 -2.12 15.03 -9.10
N ILE A 133 -2.36 14.08 -10.00
CA ILE A 133 -3.68 13.47 -10.23
C ILE A 133 -4.14 12.74 -8.97
N LEU A 134 -3.26 11.94 -8.35
CA LEU A 134 -3.62 11.16 -7.17
C LEU A 134 -4.03 12.05 -6.00
N GLY A 135 -3.29 13.14 -5.72
CA GLY A 135 -3.61 14.03 -4.61
C GLY A 135 -5.03 14.58 -4.69
N VAL A 136 -5.46 14.99 -5.89
CA VAL A 136 -6.83 15.44 -6.15
C VAL A 136 -7.81 14.27 -6.06
N SER A 137 -7.50 13.12 -6.66
CA SER A 137 -8.34 11.91 -6.65
C SER A 137 -8.69 11.45 -5.23
N LEU A 138 -7.70 11.43 -4.33
CA LEU A 138 -7.86 11.08 -2.92
C LEU A 138 -8.74 12.10 -2.17
N ALA A 139 -8.51 13.41 -2.39
CA ALA A 139 -9.28 14.47 -1.76
C ALA A 139 -10.75 14.47 -2.24
N VAL A 140 -11.00 14.19 -3.52
CA VAL A 140 -12.34 13.98 -4.09
C VAL A 140 -13.03 12.80 -3.41
N CYS A 141 -12.33 11.67 -3.24
CA CYS A 141 -12.90 10.49 -2.60
C CYS A 141 -13.33 10.76 -1.14
N LYS A 142 -12.50 11.48 -0.37
CA LYS A 142 -12.83 11.95 0.98
C LYS A 142 -14.05 12.88 0.98
N ALA A 143 -14.15 13.79 0.02
CA ALA A 143 -15.30 14.67 -0.14
C ALA A 143 -16.58 13.90 -0.49
N GLY A 144 -16.49 12.90 -1.38
CA GLY A 144 -17.58 12.03 -1.78
C GLY A 144 -18.18 11.25 -0.60
N ALA A 145 -17.33 10.70 0.28
CA ALA A 145 -17.77 10.02 1.49
C ALA A 145 -18.60 10.93 2.41
N VAL A 146 -18.10 12.14 2.67
CA VAL A 146 -18.83 13.13 3.48
C VAL A 146 -20.07 13.65 2.77
N HIS A 147 -20.12 13.69 1.44
CA HIS A 147 -21.36 14.00 0.71
C HIS A 147 -22.44 12.96 1.00
N LYS A 148 -22.09 11.68 0.87
CA LYS A 148 -22.97 10.54 1.10
C LYS A 148 -23.31 10.34 2.56
N GLY A 149 -22.61 11.01 3.49
CA GLY A 149 -22.85 10.89 4.93
C GLY A 149 -22.40 9.55 5.49
N VAL A 150 -21.36 8.95 4.91
CA VAL A 150 -20.80 7.66 5.32
C VAL A 150 -19.29 7.77 5.58
N SER A 151 -18.74 6.85 6.37
CA SER A 151 -17.30 6.71 6.57
C SER A 151 -16.57 6.39 5.26
N LEU A 152 -15.31 6.81 5.14
CA LEU A 152 -14.56 6.70 3.88
C LEU A 152 -14.42 5.25 3.40
N TYR A 153 -14.11 4.30 4.29
CA TYR A 153 -14.06 2.88 3.93
C TYR A 153 -15.39 2.37 3.34
N ARG A 154 -16.56 2.86 3.82
CA ARG A 154 -17.87 2.46 3.28
C ARG A 154 -18.11 3.07 1.92
N TYR A 155 -17.73 4.34 1.72
CA TYR A 155 -17.80 4.98 0.41
C TYR A 155 -16.92 4.27 -0.62
N ILE A 156 -15.70 3.87 -0.25
CA ILE A 156 -14.83 3.05 -1.09
C ILE A 156 -15.47 1.69 -1.39
N ALA A 157 -16.09 1.05 -0.41
CA ALA A 157 -16.82 -0.19 -0.62
C ALA A 157 -17.96 -0.04 -1.63
N ASP A 158 -18.72 1.06 -1.57
CA ASP A 158 -19.77 1.36 -2.55
C ASP A 158 -19.19 1.56 -3.96
N LEU A 159 -18.09 2.30 -4.09
CA LEU A 159 -17.40 2.49 -5.38
C LEU A 159 -16.89 1.17 -5.97
N ALA A 160 -16.44 0.25 -5.11
CA ALA A 160 -15.89 -1.05 -5.51
C ALA A 160 -16.95 -2.15 -5.69
N GLY A 161 -18.22 -1.90 -5.34
CA GLY A 161 -19.28 -2.91 -5.34
C GLY A 161 -19.09 -3.98 -4.26
N VAL A 162 -18.52 -3.61 -3.11
CA VAL A 162 -18.27 -4.51 -1.97
C VAL A 162 -19.38 -4.38 -0.93
N ASP A 163 -20.11 -5.46 -0.71
CA ASP A 163 -21.19 -5.48 0.28
C ASP A 163 -20.65 -5.56 1.71
N LYS A 164 -19.73 -6.51 1.95
CA LYS A 164 -19.20 -6.85 3.28
C LYS A 164 -17.74 -6.45 3.40
N VAL A 165 -17.48 -5.42 4.21
CA VAL A 165 -16.11 -4.99 4.53
C VAL A 165 -15.44 -5.96 5.50
N ILE A 166 -14.11 -6.02 5.46
CA ILE A 166 -13.30 -6.94 6.26
C ILE A 166 -12.06 -6.22 6.77
N MET A 167 -11.73 -6.43 8.05
CA MET A 167 -10.48 -5.97 8.65
C MET A 167 -9.30 -6.82 8.17
N PRO A 168 -8.20 -6.21 7.70
CA PRO A 168 -7.10 -6.93 7.10
C PRO A 168 -6.13 -7.52 8.13
N VAL A 169 -5.39 -8.57 7.76
CA VAL A 169 -4.17 -8.95 8.46
C VAL A 169 -3.07 -7.91 8.17
N PRO A 170 -2.44 -7.30 9.19
CA PRO A 170 -1.29 -6.44 8.98
C PRO A 170 -0.02 -7.28 8.72
N ALA A 171 0.73 -6.92 7.69
CA ALA A 171 2.09 -7.39 7.45
C ALA A 171 3.08 -6.31 7.93
N PHE A 172 3.71 -6.55 9.07
CA PHE A 172 4.61 -5.59 9.70
C PHE A 172 6.05 -5.81 9.24
N ASN A 173 6.64 -4.85 8.51
CA ASN A 173 8.07 -4.89 8.18
C ASN A 173 8.91 -4.74 9.47
N VAL A 174 9.78 -5.70 9.78
CA VAL A 174 10.55 -5.73 11.04
C VAL A 174 12.06 -5.88 10.87
N ILE A 175 12.54 -6.42 9.75
CA ILE A 175 13.97 -6.46 9.39
C ILE A 175 14.10 -5.98 7.95
N ASN A 176 15.03 -5.03 7.75
CA ASN A 176 15.34 -4.43 6.47
C ASN A 176 16.69 -4.93 5.93
N GLY A 177 16.74 -5.18 4.63
CA GLY A 177 17.95 -5.40 3.84
C GLY A 177 17.85 -4.66 2.51
N GLY A 178 18.41 -5.24 1.45
CA GLY A 178 18.36 -4.68 0.09
C GLY A 178 18.82 -3.22 0.03
N SER A 179 18.12 -2.44 -0.78
CA SER A 179 18.35 -1.00 -0.96
C SER A 179 17.81 -0.15 0.20
N HIS A 180 17.09 -0.74 1.16
CA HIS A 180 16.53 -0.07 2.34
C HIS A 180 17.49 -0.05 3.55
N ALA A 181 18.62 -0.74 3.48
CA ALA A 181 19.58 -0.83 4.58
C ALA A 181 21.03 -0.99 4.12
N GLY A 182 21.96 -0.39 4.89
CA GLY A 182 23.41 -0.48 4.65
C GLY A 182 24.08 -1.78 5.14
N ASN A 183 23.32 -2.79 5.57
CA ASN A 183 23.84 -4.11 5.95
C ASN A 183 24.16 -4.98 4.72
N LYS A 184 24.63 -6.21 4.91
CA LYS A 184 24.94 -7.15 3.81
C LYS A 184 23.70 -7.81 3.19
N LEU A 185 22.64 -7.93 3.98
CA LEU A 185 21.39 -8.63 3.64
C LEU A 185 20.82 -8.17 2.28
N ALA A 186 20.70 -9.09 1.31
CA ALA A 186 20.24 -8.75 -0.03
C ALA A 186 18.73 -8.58 -0.15
N MET A 187 17.94 -9.41 0.56
CA MET A 187 16.48 -9.33 0.53
C MET A 187 15.99 -8.09 1.27
N GLN A 188 14.98 -7.42 0.73
CA GLN A 188 14.60 -6.07 1.13
C GLN A 188 13.84 -6.01 2.46
N GLU A 189 12.85 -6.88 2.66
CA GLU A 189 11.96 -6.80 3.83
C GLU A 189 11.60 -8.19 4.37
N PHE A 190 11.55 -8.29 5.69
CA PHE A 190 11.02 -9.46 6.39
C PHE A 190 9.90 -9.00 7.31
N MET A 191 8.72 -9.59 7.12
CA MET A 191 7.47 -9.13 7.69
C MET A 191 6.84 -10.16 8.65
N LEU A 192 6.11 -9.67 9.65
CA LEU A 192 5.29 -10.48 10.55
C LEU A 192 3.81 -10.37 10.18
N LEU A 193 3.13 -11.51 10.07
CA LEU A 193 1.70 -11.59 9.77
C LEU A 193 0.96 -12.33 10.90
N PRO A 194 0.23 -11.63 11.78
CA PRO A 194 -0.55 -12.24 12.87
C PRO A 194 -1.87 -12.86 12.37
N ILE A 195 -1.79 -13.86 11.49
CA ILE A 195 -2.98 -14.50 10.90
C ILE A 195 -3.84 -15.25 11.94
N GLY A 196 -3.22 -15.70 13.04
CA GLY A 196 -3.91 -16.39 14.14
C GLY A 196 -4.54 -15.46 15.19
N ALA A 197 -4.57 -14.15 14.97
CA ALA A 197 -5.30 -13.21 15.81
C ALA A 197 -6.81 -13.30 15.58
N SER A 198 -7.60 -13.00 16.62
CA SER A 198 -9.07 -13.04 16.57
C SER A 198 -9.70 -11.76 16.01
N ASN A 199 -8.97 -10.63 16.10
CA ASN A 199 -9.37 -9.32 15.62
C ASN A 199 -8.12 -8.46 15.32
N PHE A 200 -8.32 -7.30 14.68
CA PHE A 200 -7.24 -6.42 14.28
C PHE A 200 -6.49 -5.84 15.49
N LYS A 201 -7.20 -5.48 16.56
CA LYS A 201 -6.61 -5.04 17.83
C LYS A 201 -5.64 -6.06 18.42
N GLU A 202 -6.02 -7.34 18.41
CA GLU A 202 -5.13 -8.41 18.85
C GLU A 202 -3.95 -8.58 17.90
N ALA A 203 -4.16 -8.47 16.58
CA ALA A 203 -3.08 -8.51 15.59
C ALA A 203 -2.05 -7.40 15.81
N MET A 204 -2.50 -6.18 16.09
CA MET A 204 -1.63 -5.05 16.46
C MET A 204 -0.84 -5.34 17.74
N ARG A 205 -1.48 -5.92 18.76
CA ARG A 205 -0.82 -6.32 20.00
C ARG A 205 0.27 -7.35 19.73
N MET A 206 -0.06 -8.45 19.04
CA MET A 206 0.91 -9.49 18.66
C MET A 206 2.10 -8.91 17.91
N GLY A 207 1.86 -8.14 16.84
CA GLY A 207 2.92 -7.51 16.05
C GLY A 207 3.83 -6.61 16.88
N SER A 208 3.25 -5.77 17.74
CA SER A 208 4.01 -4.85 18.60
C SER A 208 4.85 -5.57 19.67
N GLU A 209 4.32 -6.63 20.27
CA GLU A 209 5.04 -7.43 21.27
C GLU A 209 6.21 -8.19 20.61
N VAL A 210 5.97 -8.86 19.47
CA VAL A 210 7.05 -9.54 18.72
C VAL A 210 8.12 -8.54 18.26
N TYR A 211 7.73 -7.35 17.78
CA TYR A 211 8.68 -6.30 17.38
C TYR A 211 9.60 -5.88 18.54
N HIS A 212 9.06 -5.71 19.75
CA HIS A 212 9.87 -5.38 20.93
C HIS A 212 10.73 -6.55 21.43
N HIS A 213 10.24 -7.79 21.33
CA HIS A 213 11.06 -8.97 21.58
C HIS A 213 12.22 -9.07 20.58
N LEU A 214 11.96 -8.83 19.29
CA LEU A 214 12.97 -8.79 18.24
C LEU A 214 14.01 -7.71 18.53
N LYS A 215 13.58 -6.50 18.94
CA LYS A 215 14.49 -5.42 19.37
C LYS A 215 15.46 -5.89 20.45
N ASN A 216 14.96 -6.62 21.45
CA ASN A 216 15.77 -7.14 22.54
C ASN A 216 16.74 -8.24 22.07
N CYS A 217 16.31 -9.13 21.18
CA CYS A 217 17.18 -10.14 20.56
C CYS A 217 18.31 -9.48 19.76
N ILE A 218 17.98 -8.48 18.94
CA ILE A 218 18.95 -7.72 18.14
C ILE A 218 19.93 -6.99 19.07
N LYS A 219 19.43 -6.29 20.10
CA LYS A 219 20.28 -5.59 21.07
C LYS A 219 21.27 -6.53 21.74
N ALA A 220 20.82 -7.72 22.13
CA ALA A 220 21.66 -8.71 22.80
C ALA A 220 22.76 -9.26 21.88
N ARG A 221 22.47 -9.42 20.57
CA ARG A 221 23.39 -10.06 19.60
C ARG A 221 24.31 -9.07 18.89
N TYR A 222 23.82 -7.89 18.53
CA TYR A 222 24.53 -6.92 17.70
C TYR A 222 24.76 -5.55 18.38
N GLY A 223 24.28 -5.39 19.62
CA GLY A 223 24.44 -4.14 20.39
C GLY A 223 23.31 -3.13 20.18
N LEU A 224 23.40 -2.01 20.93
CA LEU A 224 22.35 -0.99 20.98
C LEU A 224 22.11 -0.31 19.62
N ASP A 225 23.18 0.02 18.90
CA ASP A 225 23.09 0.79 17.65
C ASP A 225 22.34 0.01 16.55
N ALA A 226 22.41 -1.32 16.57
CA ALA A 226 21.66 -2.20 15.67
C ALA A 226 20.14 -2.15 15.88
N THR A 227 19.66 -1.47 16.93
CA THR A 227 18.23 -1.25 17.19
C THR A 227 17.70 0.09 16.65
N ALA A 228 18.54 0.86 15.95
CA ALA A 228 18.06 1.92 15.08
C ALA A 228 17.17 1.34 13.98
N VAL A 229 16.30 2.18 13.43
CA VAL A 229 15.28 1.76 12.46
C VAL A 229 15.50 2.42 11.11
N GLY A 230 15.18 1.69 10.04
CA GLY A 230 15.17 2.20 8.67
C GLY A 230 13.92 3.02 8.35
N ASP A 231 13.73 3.33 7.07
CA ASP A 231 12.63 4.16 6.56
C ASP A 231 11.25 3.65 7.02
N GLU A 232 11.07 2.34 7.07
CA GLU A 232 9.79 1.69 7.38
C GLU A 232 9.64 1.26 8.84
N GLY A 233 10.60 1.63 9.70
CA GLY A 233 10.56 1.32 11.13
C GLY A 233 11.11 -0.05 11.51
N GLY A 234 11.42 -0.92 10.54
CA GLY A 234 12.13 -2.18 10.76
C GLY A 234 13.60 -1.96 11.14
N PHE A 235 14.21 -2.95 11.80
CA PHE A 235 15.62 -2.90 12.19
C PHE A 235 16.54 -3.24 11.01
N ALA A 236 17.77 -2.74 11.05
CA ALA A 236 18.80 -3.04 10.05
C ALA A 236 20.09 -3.57 10.70
N PRO A 237 20.03 -4.67 11.47
CA PRO A 237 21.23 -5.27 12.05
C PRO A 237 22.20 -5.74 10.96
N ASN A 238 23.49 -5.88 11.32
CA ASN A 238 24.54 -6.37 10.43
C ASN A 238 24.46 -7.90 10.22
N ILE A 239 23.31 -8.36 9.75
CA ILE A 239 23.03 -9.75 9.38
C ILE A 239 23.86 -10.10 8.13
N GLN A 240 24.47 -11.29 8.15
CA GLN A 240 25.36 -11.73 7.07
C GLN A 240 24.63 -12.54 5.99
N ASP A 241 23.56 -13.23 6.34
CA ASP A 241 22.74 -14.00 5.38
C ASP A 241 21.24 -13.99 5.71
N ASN A 242 20.41 -14.35 4.73
CA ASN A 242 18.95 -14.31 4.86
C ASN A 242 18.39 -15.32 5.88
N LYS A 243 19.09 -16.43 6.16
CA LYS A 243 18.64 -17.43 7.15
C LYS A 243 18.78 -16.88 8.56
N GLU A 244 19.84 -16.15 8.83
CA GLU A 244 20.04 -15.49 10.13
C GLU A 244 18.90 -14.50 10.45
N ALA A 245 18.37 -13.78 9.46
CA ALA A 245 17.18 -12.96 9.63
C ALA A 245 15.94 -13.79 10.01
N LEU A 246 15.70 -14.91 9.32
CA LEU A 246 14.58 -15.81 9.60
C LEU A 246 14.69 -16.48 10.98
N GLU A 247 15.89 -16.86 11.41
CA GLU A 247 16.13 -17.40 12.76
C GLU A 247 15.87 -16.36 13.85
N LEU A 248 16.27 -15.10 13.65
CA LEU A 248 15.94 -14.01 14.59
C LEU A 248 14.44 -13.81 14.72
N LEU A 249 13.69 -13.87 13.62
CA LEU A 249 12.23 -13.76 13.64
C LEU A 249 11.60 -14.95 14.37
N LYS A 250 12.05 -16.17 14.08
CA LYS A 250 11.60 -17.38 14.76
C LYS A 250 11.84 -17.30 16.27
N GLU A 251 13.04 -16.86 16.68
CA GLU A 251 13.39 -16.66 18.09
C GLU A 251 12.49 -15.60 18.75
N ALA A 252 12.25 -14.46 18.07
CA ALA A 252 11.42 -13.39 18.59
C ALA A 252 9.94 -13.79 18.73
N ILE A 253 9.39 -14.50 17.74
CA ILE A 253 8.03 -15.05 17.76
C ILE A 253 7.89 -16.05 18.92
N GLY A 254 8.88 -16.94 19.09
CA GLY A 254 8.94 -17.90 20.19
C GLY A 254 8.95 -17.23 21.57
N LYS A 255 9.83 -16.24 21.76
CA LYS A 255 9.93 -15.48 23.01
C LYS A 255 8.66 -14.68 23.34
N ALA A 256 7.93 -14.23 22.33
CA ALA A 256 6.66 -13.53 22.51
C ALA A 256 5.48 -14.49 22.76
N GLY A 257 5.66 -15.81 22.61
CA GLY A 257 4.61 -16.79 22.83
C GLY A 257 3.56 -16.88 21.72
N TYR A 258 3.92 -16.48 20.49
CA TYR A 258 3.01 -16.45 19.33
C TYR A 258 3.33 -17.46 18.23
N GLU A 259 4.07 -18.53 18.58
CA GLU A 259 4.32 -19.64 17.66
C GLU A 259 3.01 -20.19 17.08
N GLY A 260 3.01 -20.47 15.78
CA GLY A 260 1.82 -20.91 15.06
C GLY A 260 0.83 -19.80 14.70
N LYS A 261 0.74 -18.70 15.47
CA LYS A 261 -0.19 -17.58 15.25
C LYS A 261 0.38 -16.46 14.38
N VAL A 262 1.67 -16.18 14.52
CA VAL A 262 2.38 -15.21 13.69
C VAL A 262 3.21 -15.95 12.64
N LYS A 263 3.00 -15.60 11.37
CA LYS A 263 3.73 -16.13 10.20
C LYS A 263 4.68 -15.06 9.64
N ILE A 264 5.47 -15.46 8.65
CA ILE A 264 6.45 -14.61 8.01
C ILE A 264 6.03 -14.31 6.56
N GLY A 265 6.19 -13.07 6.15
CA GLY A 265 6.17 -12.64 4.75
C GLY A 265 7.53 -12.05 4.39
N MET A 266 7.89 -12.08 3.12
CA MET A 266 9.15 -11.53 2.64
C MET A 266 8.91 -10.70 1.40
N ASP A 267 9.56 -9.54 1.31
CA ASP A 267 9.81 -8.84 0.05
C ASP A 267 11.28 -9.02 -0.31
N ILE A 268 11.49 -9.70 -1.42
CA ILE A 268 12.81 -10.00 -1.93
C ILE A 268 13.38 -8.80 -2.69
N ALA A 269 12.54 -8.07 -3.45
CA ALA A 269 12.94 -7.04 -4.41
C ALA A 269 14.06 -7.50 -5.36
N ALA A 270 13.91 -8.68 -5.98
CA ALA A 270 15.00 -9.34 -6.69
C ALA A 270 15.54 -8.58 -7.92
N SER A 271 14.78 -7.63 -8.48
CA SER A 271 15.25 -6.73 -9.54
C SER A 271 16.47 -5.90 -9.10
N GLU A 272 16.57 -5.53 -7.82
CA GLU A 272 17.67 -4.69 -7.29
C GLU A 272 19.04 -5.37 -7.37
N PHE A 273 19.05 -6.71 -7.40
CA PHE A 273 20.27 -7.51 -7.44
C PHE A 273 20.33 -8.49 -8.61
N TYR A 274 19.47 -8.30 -9.60
CA TYR A 274 19.53 -9.04 -10.85
C TYR A 274 20.62 -8.48 -11.78
N LYS A 275 21.49 -9.36 -12.26
CA LYS A 275 22.59 -9.05 -13.18
C LYS A 275 22.15 -9.42 -14.59
N SER A 276 21.54 -8.47 -15.29
CA SER A 276 20.83 -8.68 -16.56
C SER A 276 21.69 -9.26 -17.69
N LYS A 277 23.00 -8.98 -17.71
CA LYS A 277 23.92 -9.53 -18.72
C LYS A 277 24.16 -11.02 -18.52
N GLU A 278 24.36 -11.42 -17.26
CA GLU A 278 24.67 -12.79 -16.87
C GLU A 278 23.39 -13.63 -16.66
N LYS A 279 22.24 -12.98 -16.47
CA LYS A 279 20.96 -13.57 -16.07
C LYS A 279 21.05 -14.34 -14.75
N LEU A 280 21.76 -13.73 -13.79
CA LEU A 280 22.00 -14.28 -12.46
C LEU A 280 21.62 -13.26 -11.38
N TYR A 281 21.41 -13.73 -10.17
CA TYR A 281 21.03 -12.98 -8.98
C TYR A 281 22.21 -12.94 -8.00
N ASP A 282 22.60 -11.73 -7.60
CA ASP A 282 23.74 -11.48 -6.72
C ASP A 282 23.27 -11.22 -5.28
N LEU A 283 23.23 -12.27 -4.46
CA LEU A 283 22.84 -12.13 -3.05
C LEU A 283 23.89 -11.41 -2.18
N ASP A 284 24.98 -10.92 -2.77
CA ASP A 284 25.98 -10.07 -2.11
C ASP A 284 26.19 -8.75 -2.89
N PHE A 285 25.16 -8.26 -3.59
CA PHE A 285 25.31 -7.12 -4.53
C PHE A 285 25.80 -5.80 -3.90
N LYS A 286 25.68 -5.66 -2.58
CA LYS A 286 26.18 -4.50 -1.82
C LYS A 286 27.68 -4.59 -1.55
N ASN A 287 28.30 -5.75 -1.71
CA ASN A 287 29.74 -5.96 -1.65
C ASN A 287 30.36 -5.62 -3.02
N PRO A 288 31.22 -4.58 -3.11
CA PRO A 288 31.93 -4.25 -4.35
C PRO A 288 32.82 -5.39 -4.88
N GLU A 289 33.19 -6.33 -4.01
CA GLU A 289 33.99 -7.51 -4.31
C GLU A 289 33.14 -8.79 -4.42
N SER A 290 31.83 -8.66 -4.71
CA SER A 290 30.95 -9.82 -4.90
C SER A 290 31.50 -10.77 -5.98
N ASN A 291 31.54 -12.06 -5.63
CA ASN A 291 32.10 -13.10 -6.48
C ASN A 291 31.04 -13.67 -7.42
N ALA A 292 31.20 -13.43 -8.72
CA ALA A 292 30.26 -13.89 -9.75
C ALA A 292 30.01 -15.41 -9.78
N LYS A 293 30.91 -16.22 -9.21
CA LYS A 293 30.71 -17.68 -9.09
C LYS A 293 29.65 -18.07 -8.06
N ASP A 294 29.36 -17.18 -7.12
CA ASP A 294 28.39 -17.40 -6.04
C ASP A 294 26.98 -16.87 -6.42
N TRP A 295 26.87 -16.17 -7.56
CA TRP A 295 25.60 -15.69 -8.09
C TRP A 295 24.70 -16.86 -8.49
N LYS A 296 23.40 -16.68 -8.29
CA LYS A 296 22.41 -17.74 -8.46
C LYS A 296 21.63 -17.56 -9.76
N ASN A 297 21.42 -18.63 -10.50
CA ASN A 297 20.42 -18.63 -11.57
C ASN A 297 19.00 -18.76 -11.00
N GLY A 298 17.97 -18.66 -11.84
CA GLY A 298 16.58 -18.70 -11.39
C GLY A 298 16.17 -20.00 -10.69
N GLU A 299 16.73 -21.14 -11.08
CA GLU A 299 16.48 -22.44 -10.45
C GLU A 299 17.11 -22.50 -9.05
N GLN A 300 18.34 -22.03 -8.90
CA GLN A 300 19.01 -21.95 -7.60
C GLN A 300 18.31 -20.96 -6.64
N MET A 301 17.69 -19.90 -7.17
CA MET A 301 16.83 -19.01 -6.38
C MET A 301 15.54 -19.73 -5.95
N LEU A 302 14.92 -20.52 -6.83
CA LEU A 302 13.72 -21.30 -6.49
C LEU A 302 14.00 -22.31 -5.37
N GLU A 303 15.11 -23.04 -5.46
CA GLU A 303 15.53 -23.98 -4.43
C GLU A 303 15.81 -23.29 -3.08
N LEU A 304 16.35 -22.07 -3.10
CA LEU A 304 16.52 -21.25 -1.91
C LEU A 304 15.15 -20.90 -1.27
N TYR A 305 14.18 -20.49 -2.08
CA TYR A 305 12.83 -20.19 -1.57
C TYR A 305 12.11 -21.41 -1.04
N LYS A 306 12.24 -22.58 -1.70
CA LYS A 306 11.72 -23.86 -1.19
C LYS A 306 12.32 -24.21 0.17
N ASP A 307 13.63 -24.04 0.33
CA ASP A 307 14.31 -24.27 1.61
C ASP A 307 13.77 -23.34 2.70
N PHE A 308 13.52 -22.06 2.38
CA PHE A 308 12.92 -21.14 3.33
C PHE A 308 11.49 -21.53 3.71
N VAL A 309 10.63 -21.79 2.75
CA VAL A 309 9.22 -22.17 2.99
C VAL A 309 9.10 -23.49 3.74
N THR A 310 10.06 -24.41 3.57
CA THR A 310 10.08 -25.69 4.27
C THR A 310 10.48 -25.53 5.75
N ASN A 311 11.46 -24.66 6.03
CA ASN A 311 12.07 -24.56 7.36
C ASN A 311 11.48 -23.45 8.25
N TYR A 312 10.77 -22.48 7.66
CA TYR A 312 10.19 -21.33 8.34
C TYR A 312 8.71 -21.17 8.01
N PRO A 313 7.90 -20.55 8.89
CA PRO A 313 6.47 -20.37 8.69
C PRO A 313 6.18 -19.23 7.69
N ILE A 314 6.78 -19.29 6.50
CA ILE A 314 6.61 -18.31 5.43
C ILE A 314 5.31 -18.59 4.69
N VAL A 315 4.47 -17.56 4.56
CA VAL A 315 3.17 -17.65 3.88
C VAL A 315 3.05 -16.70 2.68
N SER A 316 4.02 -15.80 2.49
CA SER A 316 4.02 -14.83 1.39
C SER A 316 5.45 -14.51 0.95
N ILE A 317 5.70 -14.52 -0.35
CA ILE A 317 6.92 -13.99 -0.99
C ILE A 317 6.51 -12.97 -2.03
N GLU A 318 7.09 -11.78 -1.95
CA GLU A 318 6.96 -10.67 -2.89
C GLU A 318 8.25 -10.53 -3.70
N ASP A 319 8.11 -10.24 -4.99
CA ASP A 319 9.21 -9.94 -5.93
C ASP A 319 10.40 -10.91 -5.91
N GLY A 320 10.08 -12.21 -5.92
CA GLY A 320 11.07 -13.29 -5.89
C GLY A 320 12.01 -13.36 -7.10
N TYR A 321 11.70 -12.67 -8.20
CA TYR A 321 12.56 -12.59 -9.39
C TYR A 321 12.50 -11.18 -9.98
N ASP A 322 13.40 -10.91 -10.93
CA ASP A 322 13.37 -9.67 -11.69
C ASP A 322 11.99 -9.45 -12.34
N GLN A 323 11.59 -8.18 -12.44
CA GLN A 323 10.30 -7.74 -12.97
C GLN A 323 10.01 -8.27 -14.39
N ASP A 324 11.00 -8.68 -15.18
CA ASP A 324 10.79 -9.27 -16.52
C ASP A 324 11.20 -10.76 -16.63
N ASP A 325 11.57 -11.42 -15.53
CA ASP A 325 11.92 -12.85 -15.49
C ASP A 325 10.68 -13.74 -15.36
N TRP A 326 9.75 -13.56 -16.30
CA TRP A 326 8.42 -14.16 -16.32
C TRP A 326 8.41 -15.69 -16.16
N ASP A 327 9.39 -16.37 -16.74
CA ASP A 327 9.45 -17.84 -16.72
C ASP A 327 9.75 -18.37 -15.32
N ASN A 328 10.65 -17.71 -14.58
CA ASN A 328 10.97 -18.11 -13.21
C ASN A 328 9.85 -17.72 -12.23
N TRP A 329 9.19 -16.58 -12.44
CA TRP A 329 7.95 -16.24 -11.74
C TRP A 329 6.88 -17.33 -11.89
N ALA A 330 6.57 -17.74 -13.12
CA ALA A 330 5.56 -18.77 -13.38
C ALA A 330 5.93 -20.13 -12.74
N LYS A 331 7.22 -20.52 -12.80
CA LYS A 331 7.71 -21.74 -12.12
C LYS A 331 7.50 -21.66 -10.61
N MET A 332 7.96 -20.57 -9.98
CA MET A 332 7.79 -20.36 -8.54
C MET A 332 6.32 -20.38 -8.11
N CYS A 333 5.45 -19.68 -8.84
CA CYS A 333 4.02 -19.68 -8.56
C CYS A 333 3.37 -21.07 -8.71
N SER A 334 3.89 -21.92 -9.60
CA SER A 334 3.39 -23.28 -9.79
C SER A 334 3.86 -24.25 -8.69
N GLU A 335 5.11 -24.10 -8.23
CA GLU A 335 5.78 -25.03 -7.33
C GLU A 335 5.57 -24.70 -5.85
N LEU A 336 5.51 -23.42 -5.48
CA LEU A 336 5.27 -23.00 -4.10
C LEU A 336 3.76 -22.86 -3.81
N LYS A 337 3.30 -23.45 -2.70
CA LYS A 337 1.90 -23.40 -2.25
C LYS A 337 1.69 -22.31 -1.20
N ILE A 338 2.17 -21.12 -1.50
CA ILE A 338 2.03 -19.91 -0.66
C ILE A 338 1.57 -18.73 -1.52
N GLN A 339 1.34 -17.59 -0.87
CA GLN A 339 1.11 -16.34 -1.59
C GLN A 339 2.39 -15.88 -2.31
N ILE A 340 2.25 -15.55 -3.59
CA ILE A 340 3.29 -14.97 -4.44
C ILE A 340 2.77 -13.61 -4.90
N VAL A 341 3.40 -12.55 -4.42
CA VAL A 341 2.98 -11.16 -4.63
C VAL A 341 3.83 -10.55 -5.75
N GLY A 342 3.18 -9.94 -6.74
CA GLY A 342 3.86 -9.11 -7.73
C GLY A 342 3.73 -7.63 -7.39
N ASP A 343 4.86 -6.98 -7.13
CA ASP A 343 4.97 -5.52 -6.93
C ASP A 343 5.61 -4.88 -8.17
N ASP A 344 6.94 -4.91 -8.33
CA ASP A 344 7.62 -4.40 -9.54
C ASP A 344 7.14 -5.15 -10.80
N LEU A 345 6.82 -6.44 -10.65
CA LEU A 345 6.20 -7.25 -11.70
C LEU A 345 4.90 -6.62 -12.22
N THR A 346 4.06 -6.05 -11.35
CA THR A 346 2.73 -5.58 -11.75
C THR A 346 2.62 -4.06 -11.83
N CYS A 347 3.39 -3.32 -11.04
CA CYS A 347 3.38 -1.86 -10.90
C CYS A 347 1.96 -1.28 -10.71
N THR A 348 1.04 -2.04 -10.10
CA THR A 348 -0.40 -1.71 -10.05
C THR A 348 -1.00 -1.36 -11.45
N ASN A 349 -0.38 -1.84 -12.53
CA ASN A 349 -0.71 -1.49 -13.91
C ASN A 349 -1.60 -2.58 -14.53
N PRO A 350 -2.83 -2.28 -14.97
CA PRO A 350 -3.74 -3.28 -15.51
C PRO A 350 -3.18 -4.11 -16.68
N LYS A 351 -2.32 -3.54 -17.54
CA LYS A 351 -1.70 -4.28 -18.66
C LYS A 351 -0.71 -5.33 -18.14
N ARG A 352 0.12 -4.95 -17.17
CA ARG A 352 1.09 -5.85 -16.52
C ARG A 352 0.38 -6.92 -15.68
N ILE A 353 -0.68 -6.53 -14.96
CA ILE A 353 -1.53 -7.46 -14.21
C ILE A 353 -2.14 -8.50 -15.15
N GLN A 354 -2.73 -8.08 -16.28
CA GLN A 354 -3.30 -9.00 -17.26
C GLN A 354 -2.23 -9.96 -17.83
N GLN A 355 -1.04 -9.44 -18.18
CA GLN A 355 0.06 -10.27 -18.65
C GLN A 355 0.51 -11.29 -17.58
N ALA A 356 0.57 -10.87 -16.31
CA ALA A 356 0.94 -11.75 -15.20
C ALA A 356 -0.12 -12.83 -14.92
N ILE A 357 -1.41 -12.50 -15.09
CA ILE A 357 -2.51 -13.47 -15.07
C ILE A 357 -2.34 -14.49 -16.20
N ASP A 358 -2.15 -14.03 -17.44
CA ASP A 358 -2.04 -14.89 -18.63
C ASP A 358 -0.85 -15.85 -18.51
N LYS A 359 0.25 -15.38 -17.93
CA LYS A 359 1.48 -16.14 -17.68
C LYS A 359 1.47 -16.96 -16.38
N LYS A 360 0.45 -16.80 -15.53
CA LYS A 360 0.38 -17.41 -14.18
C LYS A 360 1.63 -17.10 -13.34
N ALA A 361 2.11 -15.86 -13.44
CA ALA A 361 3.38 -15.43 -12.87
C ALA A 361 3.32 -15.23 -11.34
N CYS A 362 2.17 -14.78 -10.82
CA CYS A 362 1.93 -14.62 -9.39
C CYS A 362 0.46 -14.88 -9.07
N ASN A 363 0.08 -14.82 -7.78
CA ASN A 363 -1.29 -15.04 -7.33
C ASN A 363 -1.79 -13.94 -6.38
N THR A 364 -1.05 -12.85 -6.24
CA THR A 364 -1.44 -11.67 -5.46
C THR A 364 -0.87 -10.40 -6.07
N LEU A 365 -1.69 -9.36 -6.09
CA LEU A 365 -1.30 -8.01 -6.45
C LEU A 365 -0.82 -7.26 -5.20
N LEU A 366 0.33 -6.57 -5.28
CA LEU A 366 0.60 -5.47 -4.36
C LEU A 366 -0.04 -4.19 -4.90
N LEU A 367 -1.01 -3.63 -4.17
CA LEU A 367 -1.76 -2.45 -4.60
C LEU A 367 -1.15 -1.18 -3.98
N LYS A 368 -0.40 -0.43 -4.80
CA LYS A 368 0.14 0.89 -4.45
C LYS A 368 -0.55 1.96 -5.29
N VAL A 369 -1.43 2.73 -4.66
CA VAL A 369 -2.30 3.70 -5.37
C VAL A 369 -1.52 4.74 -6.18
N ASN A 370 -0.32 5.11 -5.76
CA ASN A 370 0.51 6.09 -6.46
C ASN A 370 1.28 5.50 -7.67
N GLN A 371 1.42 4.17 -7.76
CA GLN A 371 1.98 3.53 -8.95
C GLN A 371 1.04 3.63 -10.15
N ILE A 372 -0.28 3.69 -9.92
CA ILE A 372 -1.27 3.86 -10.98
C ILE A 372 -1.80 5.29 -11.08
N GLY A 373 -1.94 6.02 -9.97
CA GLY A 373 -2.16 7.46 -9.94
C GLY A 373 -3.61 7.95 -9.79
N SER A 374 -4.59 7.05 -9.60
CA SER A 374 -5.97 7.44 -9.25
C SER A 374 -6.68 6.37 -8.40
N VAL A 375 -7.71 6.77 -7.66
CA VAL A 375 -8.55 5.85 -6.87
C VAL A 375 -9.29 4.90 -7.80
N THR A 376 -9.89 5.39 -8.89
CA THR A 376 -10.66 4.57 -9.84
C THR A 376 -9.80 3.47 -10.46
N GLU A 377 -8.61 3.79 -10.99
CA GLU A 377 -7.74 2.77 -11.58
C GLU A 377 -7.21 1.78 -10.52
N SER A 378 -7.00 2.23 -9.28
CA SER A 378 -6.62 1.34 -8.17
C SER A 378 -7.72 0.33 -7.83
N ILE A 379 -8.98 0.77 -7.78
CA ILE A 379 -10.14 -0.11 -7.58
C ILE A 379 -10.25 -1.11 -8.74
N GLN A 380 -10.07 -0.66 -9.98
CA GLN A 380 -10.11 -1.53 -11.17
C GLN A 380 -8.99 -2.57 -11.18
N ALA A 381 -7.77 -2.21 -10.78
CA ALA A 381 -6.66 -3.14 -10.63
C ALA A 381 -6.98 -4.21 -9.58
N CYS A 382 -7.51 -3.81 -8.42
CA CYS A 382 -7.98 -4.74 -7.39
C CYS A 382 -9.06 -5.69 -7.92
N GLN A 383 -10.08 -5.18 -8.60
CA GLN A 383 -11.17 -5.98 -9.17
C GLN A 383 -10.67 -6.95 -10.26
N LEU A 384 -9.75 -6.54 -11.12
CA LEU A 384 -9.14 -7.39 -12.13
C LEU A 384 -8.41 -8.58 -11.47
N SER A 385 -7.61 -8.33 -10.45
CA SER A 385 -6.91 -9.38 -9.69
C SER A 385 -7.90 -10.33 -9.02
N ARG A 386 -8.88 -9.81 -8.27
CA ARG A 386 -9.88 -10.63 -7.57
C ARG A 386 -10.73 -11.47 -8.51
N LYS A 387 -11.13 -10.93 -9.66
CA LYS A 387 -11.88 -11.68 -10.70
C LYS A 387 -11.11 -12.89 -11.23
N ASN A 388 -9.77 -12.85 -11.17
CA ASN A 388 -8.89 -13.93 -11.59
C ASN A 388 -8.40 -14.79 -10.41
N GLY A 389 -9.06 -14.70 -9.25
CA GLY A 389 -8.78 -15.52 -8.08
C GLY A 389 -7.52 -15.13 -7.30
N TRP A 390 -6.96 -13.94 -7.55
CA TRP A 390 -5.80 -13.44 -6.82
C TRP A 390 -6.20 -12.74 -5.52
N GLY A 391 -5.32 -12.84 -4.53
CA GLY A 391 -5.30 -11.93 -3.39
C GLY A 391 -4.88 -10.51 -3.79
N VAL A 392 -5.12 -9.55 -2.90
CA VAL A 392 -4.63 -8.17 -3.06
C VAL A 392 -4.09 -7.67 -1.73
N MET A 393 -2.83 -7.25 -1.69
CA MET A 393 -2.22 -6.62 -0.53
C MET A 393 -2.11 -5.12 -0.76
N VAL A 394 -2.86 -4.34 0.00
CA VAL A 394 -2.70 -2.87 -0.03
C VAL A 394 -1.35 -2.51 0.57
N SER A 395 -0.63 -1.58 -0.04
CA SER A 395 0.72 -1.22 0.38
C SER A 395 0.89 0.28 0.56
N HIS A 396 1.67 0.64 1.58
CA HIS A 396 2.34 1.93 1.68
C HIS A 396 3.46 2.11 0.63
N ARG A 397 4.18 3.23 0.71
CA ARG A 397 5.52 3.41 0.14
C ARG A 397 6.56 3.71 1.22
N SER A 398 7.84 3.63 0.90
CA SER A 398 8.93 3.95 1.82
C SER A 398 8.93 5.44 2.24
N GLY A 399 8.57 6.38 1.36
CA GLY A 399 8.25 7.76 1.71
C GLY A 399 6.75 7.94 1.96
N GLU A 400 6.31 7.78 3.19
CA GLU A 400 4.90 7.97 3.57
C GLU A 400 4.63 9.35 4.17
N THR A 401 3.35 9.65 4.37
CA THR A 401 2.88 10.86 5.06
C THR A 401 2.02 10.48 6.26
N GLU A 402 1.48 11.45 6.98
CA GLU A 402 0.48 11.25 8.02
C GLU A 402 -0.90 10.82 7.47
N ASP A 403 -1.11 10.87 6.15
CA ASP A 403 -2.38 10.51 5.51
C ASP A 403 -2.73 9.04 5.79
N THR A 404 -3.99 8.72 6.10
CA THR A 404 -4.42 7.36 6.45
C THR A 404 -5.27 6.69 5.38
N PHE A 405 -5.36 7.23 4.16
CA PHE A 405 -6.29 6.78 3.12
C PHE A 405 -6.23 5.27 2.86
N ILE A 406 -5.04 4.69 2.83
CA ILE A 406 -4.88 3.25 2.52
C ILE A 406 -5.46 2.33 3.60
N ALA A 407 -5.66 2.81 4.83
CA ALA A 407 -6.37 2.07 5.88
C ALA A 407 -7.86 1.94 5.58
N ASP A 408 -8.50 3.02 5.12
CA ASP A 408 -9.89 2.97 4.66
C ASP A 408 -10.01 2.20 3.33
N LEU A 409 -9.01 2.30 2.46
CA LEU A 409 -8.96 1.59 1.18
C LEU A 409 -8.97 0.07 1.36
N VAL A 410 -8.09 -0.47 2.21
CA VAL A 410 -7.98 -1.93 2.41
C VAL A 410 -9.28 -2.51 2.99
N VAL A 411 -9.94 -1.78 3.89
CA VAL A 411 -11.22 -2.19 4.49
C VAL A 411 -12.34 -2.09 3.45
N GLY A 412 -12.41 -0.99 2.70
CA GLY A 412 -13.44 -0.76 1.70
C GLY A 412 -13.37 -1.73 0.52
N LEU A 413 -12.15 -2.06 0.06
CA LEU A 413 -11.90 -3.09 -0.94
C LEU A 413 -12.01 -4.52 -0.38
N ALA A 414 -12.03 -4.65 0.95
CA ALA A 414 -12.06 -5.90 1.69
C ALA A 414 -11.00 -6.91 1.20
N THR A 415 -9.77 -6.44 1.01
CA THR A 415 -8.71 -7.28 0.42
C THR A 415 -8.11 -8.28 1.41
N GLY A 416 -8.30 -8.05 2.71
CA GLY A 416 -7.90 -8.97 3.77
C GLY A 416 -6.46 -8.84 4.25
N GLN A 417 -5.65 -7.96 3.65
CA GLN A 417 -4.24 -7.82 4.01
C GLN A 417 -3.65 -6.46 3.60
N ILE A 418 -2.76 -5.93 4.45
CA ILE A 418 -2.07 -4.64 4.25
C ILE A 418 -0.63 -4.70 4.76
N LYS A 419 0.35 -4.22 3.97
CA LYS A 419 1.68 -3.87 4.46
C LYS A 419 1.82 -2.36 4.55
N THR A 420 2.07 -1.84 5.75
CA THR A 420 2.22 -0.39 5.96
C THR A 420 3.30 -0.04 6.98
N GLY A 421 4.36 -0.87 7.04
CA GLY A 421 5.57 -0.68 7.83
C GLY A 421 5.57 -1.40 9.18
N ALA A 422 6.58 -1.13 10.00
CA ALA A 422 6.65 -1.64 11.37
C ALA A 422 5.54 -1.04 12.25
N PRO A 423 5.26 -1.62 13.43
CA PRO A 423 4.56 -0.93 14.51
C PRO A 423 5.48 0.15 15.15
N CYS A 424 6.14 0.96 14.33
CA CYS A 424 7.09 2.01 14.69
C CYS A 424 7.03 3.11 13.61
N ARG A 425 7.31 4.36 14.01
CA ARG A 425 7.21 5.58 13.19
C ARG A 425 5.75 5.94 12.82
N SER A 426 5.41 7.21 12.97
CA SER A 426 4.00 7.64 13.01
C SER A 426 3.31 7.64 11.66
N GLU A 427 4.04 7.79 10.56
CA GLU A 427 3.52 7.64 9.21
C GLU A 427 3.03 6.21 8.93
N ARG A 428 3.55 5.22 9.67
CA ARG A 428 3.13 3.81 9.65
C ARG A 428 1.96 3.59 10.59
N LEU A 429 2.17 3.97 11.85
CA LEU A 429 1.18 3.85 12.92
C LEU A 429 -0.09 4.66 12.63
N ALA A 430 -0.05 5.72 11.83
CA ALA A 430 -1.24 6.46 11.42
C ALA A 430 -2.27 5.54 10.75
N LYS A 431 -1.82 4.65 9.86
CA LYS A 431 -2.69 3.69 9.14
C LYS A 431 -3.18 2.60 10.07
N TYR A 432 -2.29 2.02 10.87
CA TYR A 432 -2.66 1.01 11.86
C TYR A 432 -3.65 1.55 12.91
N ASN A 433 -3.44 2.77 13.40
CA ASN A 433 -4.35 3.44 14.32
C ASN A 433 -5.69 3.77 13.65
N GLN A 434 -5.68 4.11 12.35
CA GLN A 434 -6.93 4.27 11.60
C GLN A 434 -7.70 2.96 11.48
N LEU A 435 -7.02 1.84 11.24
CA LEU A 435 -7.64 0.51 11.24
C LEU A 435 -8.24 0.15 12.61
N LEU A 436 -7.58 0.51 13.73
CA LEU A 436 -8.16 0.33 15.06
C LEU A 436 -9.45 1.14 15.26
N ARG A 437 -9.51 2.38 14.73
CA ARG A 437 -10.72 3.22 14.78
C ARG A 437 -11.85 2.66 13.93
N ILE A 438 -11.52 2.15 12.74
CA ILE A 438 -12.49 1.50 11.84
C ILE A 438 -13.03 0.22 12.50
N GLU A 439 -12.17 -0.59 13.12
CA GLU A 439 -12.61 -1.78 13.85
C GLU A 439 -13.59 -1.40 14.97
N GLU A 440 -13.28 -0.40 15.78
CA GLU A 440 -14.19 0.10 16.84
C GLU A 440 -15.56 0.53 16.27
N GLU A 441 -15.59 1.17 15.10
CA GLU A 441 -16.82 1.56 14.42
C GLU A 441 -17.62 0.32 13.95
N LEU A 442 -16.96 -0.65 13.33
CA LEU A 442 -17.58 -1.89 12.84
C LEU A 442 -18.05 -2.81 13.98
N GLU A 443 -17.34 -2.83 15.11
CA GLU A 443 -17.72 -3.56 16.32
C GLU A 443 -19.02 -3.00 16.91
N ARG A 444 -19.18 -1.67 16.97
CA ARG A 444 -20.44 -1.03 17.40
C ARG A 444 -21.62 -1.38 16.49
N GLN A 445 -21.35 -1.63 15.21
CA GLN A 445 -22.34 -2.07 14.23
C GLN A 445 -22.59 -3.59 14.29
N GLY A 446 -21.79 -4.36 15.03
CA GLY A 446 -21.91 -5.81 15.15
C GLY A 446 -21.46 -6.57 13.89
N ILE A 447 -20.64 -5.95 13.02
CA ILE A 447 -20.24 -6.52 11.72
C ILE A 447 -18.72 -6.64 11.55
N ALA A 448 -17.91 -6.28 12.56
CA ALA A 448 -16.46 -6.43 12.50
C ALA A 448 -16.06 -7.90 12.23
N LYS A 449 -15.25 -8.09 11.20
CA LYS A 449 -14.67 -9.38 10.83
C LYS A 449 -13.22 -9.20 10.46
N TYR A 450 -12.35 -9.98 11.08
CA TYR A 450 -10.93 -10.03 10.76
C TYR A 450 -10.65 -11.17 9.78
N ALA A 451 -9.81 -10.91 8.77
CA ALA A 451 -9.52 -11.88 7.72
C ALA A 451 -8.82 -13.14 8.27
N GLY A 452 -7.89 -12.97 9.23
CA GLY A 452 -7.17 -14.07 9.87
C GLY A 452 -6.50 -15.02 8.87
N GLU A 453 -6.71 -16.33 9.05
CA GLU A 453 -6.21 -17.38 8.14
C GLU A 453 -6.70 -17.20 6.68
N ASN A 454 -7.81 -16.48 6.45
CA ASN A 454 -8.36 -16.23 5.11
C ASN A 454 -7.81 -14.94 4.47
N PHE A 455 -6.69 -14.39 4.96
CA PHE A 455 -6.13 -13.12 4.46
C PHE A 455 -5.92 -13.06 2.94
N HIS A 456 -5.63 -14.19 2.29
CA HIS A 456 -5.42 -14.27 0.85
C HIS A 456 -6.72 -14.08 0.05
N ASN A 457 -7.83 -14.64 0.51
CA ASN A 457 -9.14 -14.45 -0.08
C ASN A 457 -10.23 -14.49 1.00
N PRO A 458 -10.58 -13.32 1.57
CA PRO A 458 -11.45 -13.27 2.74
C PRO A 458 -12.95 -13.30 2.40
N GLN A 459 -13.33 -13.30 1.12
CA GLN A 459 -14.73 -13.28 0.64
C GLN A 459 -15.10 -14.49 -0.21
#